data_AF-A0A1R1AFF3-F1
#
_entry.id   AF-A0A1R1AFF3-F1
#
_cell.length_a   1.000
_cell.length_b   1.000
_cell.length_c   1.000
_cell.angle_alpha   90.00
_cell.angle_beta   90.00
_cell.angle_gamma   90.00
#
_symmetry.space_group_name_H-M   'P 1'
#
loop_
_entity.id
_entity.type
_entity.pdbx_description
1 polymer ?
#
loop_
_entity_poly.entity_id
_entity_poly.type
_entity_poly.pdbx_seq_one_letter_code
_entity_poly.pdbx_strand_id
1 'polypeptide(L)'
;MAFSEKVKLEAKRRACFRCVICQEPFVEIHHILPQAHGGKDTIENTAPLCASCHDLYGGNPEKRKQIREMRDHWFELMEKRSNGEINILEPIPNNKHYKNMLKNKGIAIYHSVYKHEDFTESANILVKLLQNAQSQFPNQKRFLYLDIEDHRNNSGGFDHDMFELQTDFALGFLMQFLTTIHMPLGSVNNNKLQSNDVPKEFEVFRNEKLLLKKIRKESKSKHFILYPNEVD
;
A
#
# COMPACT_ATOMS: atom_id res chain seq x y z
N MET A 1 -3.62 29.27 3.30
CA MET A 1 -2.84 30.34 2.64
C MET A 1 -1.49 29.76 2.24
N ALA A 2 -0.80 30.33 1.25
CA ALA A 2 0.38 29.71 0.64
C ALA A 2 1.69 30.27 1.20
N PHE A 3 2.75 29.44 1.22
CA PHE A 3 4.13 29.89 1.42
C PHE A 3 4.47 31.10 0.52
N SER A 4 5.38 31.97 0.96
CA SER A 4 5.94 33.00 0.07
C SER A 4 6.72 32.37 -1.09
N GLU A 5 6.77 33.04 -2.24
CA GLU A 5 7.52 32.56 -3.41
C GLU A 5 9.01 32.36 -3.11
N LYS A 6 9.58 33.18 -2.23
CA LYS A 6 10.95 33.02 -1.74
C LYS A 6 11.15 31.68 -1.04
N VAL A 7 10.28 31.32 -0.11
CA VAL A 7 10.36 30.03 0.61
C VAL A 7 10.12 28.87 -0.35
N LYS A 8 9.18 29.01 -1.30
CA LYS A 8 8.93 27.96 -2.28
C LYS A 8 10.13 27.69 -3.17
N LEU A 9 10.75 28.75 -3.69
CA LEU A 9 11.92 28.63 -4.57
C LEU A 9 13.13 28.08 -3.83
N GLU A 10 13.34 28.51 -2.58
CA GLU A 10 14.40 27.99 -1.72
C GLU A 10 14.25 26.48 -1.48
N ALA A 11 13.05 26.04 -1.09
CA ALA A 11 12.76 24.62 -0.88
C ALA A 11 12.97 23.80 -2.17
N LYS A 12 12.51 24.31 -3.31
CA LYS A 12 12.73 23.68 -4.62
C LYS A 12 14.23 23.55 -4.94
N ARG A 13 15.02 24.60 -4.74
CA ARG A 13 16.46 24.60 -5.02
C ARG A 13 17.21 23.60 -4.14
N ARG A 14 16.94 23.58 -2.83
CA ARG A 14 17.53 22.62 -1.89
C ARG A 14 17.22 21.16 -2.25
N ALA A 15 16.06 20.91 -2.83
CA ALA A 15 15.70 19.58 -3.33
C ALA A 15 16.14 19.30 -4.77
N CYS A 16 16.87 20.21 -5.43
CA CYS A 16 17.17 20.12 -6.86
C CYS A 16 15.91 19.91 -7.73
N PHE A 17 14.82 20.60 -7.37
CA PHE A 17 13.49 20.55 -8.01
C PHE A 17 12.86 19.15 -8.06
N ARG A 18 13.26 18.26 -7.14
CA ARG A 18 12.80 16.87 -7.06
C ARG A 18 12.03 16.58 -5.78
N CYS A 19 11.17 15.57 -5.84
CA CYS A 19 10.39 15.12 -4.69
C CYS A 19 11.33 14.54 -3.62
N VAL A 20 11.19 14.98 -2.37
CA VAL A 20 12.02 14.44 -1.27
C VAL A 20 11.67 13.00 -0.91
N ILE A 21 10.50 12.51 -1.36
CA ILE A 21 10.10 11.11 -1.19
C ILE A 21 10.59 10.27 -2.35
N CYS A 22 10.19 10.59 -3.60
CA CYS A 22 10.40 9.73 -4.76
C CYS A 22 11.36 10.27 -5.83
N GLN A 23 11.98 11.43 -5.59
CA GLN A 23 12.96 12.09 -6.47
C GLN A 23 12.44 12.45 -7.88
N GLU A 24 11.17 12.24 -8.22
CA GLU A 24 10.58 12.71 -9.47
C GLU A 24 10.57 14.26 -9.53
N PRO A 25 10.77 14.87 -10.72
CA PRO A 25 10.77 16.31 -10.88
C PRO A 25 9.35 16.89 -10.79
N PHE A 26 9.24 18.22 -10.87
CA PHE A 26 7.99 18.98 -10.82
C PHE A 26 7.25 18.82 -9.49
N VAL A 27 7.70 19.62 -8.51
CA VAL A 27 7.23 19.54 -7.14
C VAL A 27 6.43 20.77 -6.70
N GLU A 28 5.46 20.52 -5.84
CA GLU A 28 4.76 21.49 -5.02
C GLU A 28 5.34 21.49 -3.60
N ILE A 29 5.11 22.57 -2.86
CA ILE A 29 5.67 22.74 -1.52
C ILE A 29 4.61 22.42 -0.50
N HIS A 30 4.83 21.31 0.21
CA HIS A 30 3.95 20.79 1.23
C HIS A 30 4.31 21.32 2.62
N HIS A 31 3.30 21.59 3.46
CA HIS A 31 3.49 21.85 4.89
C HIS A 31 3.57 20.54 5.68
N ILE A 32 4.72 20.20 6.25
CA ILE A 32 4.87 18.99 7.07
C ILE A 32 3.91 19.00 8.27
N LEU A 33 3.88 20.11 9.01
CA LEU A 33 2.80 20.41 9.94
C LEU A 33 1.85 21.39 9.26
N PRO A 34 0.58 21.03 9.00
CA PRO A 34 -0.38 21.93 8.38
C PRO A 34 -0.61 23.20 9.20
N GLN A 35 -0.92 24.31 8.53
CA GLN A 35 -1.23 25.59 9.18
C GLN A 35 -2.39 25.47 10.19
N ALA A 36 -3.41 24.66 9.87
CA ALA A 36 -4.54 24.38 10.76
C ALA A 36 -4.14 23.77 12.12
N HIS A 37 -2.92 23.21 12.21
CA HIS A 37 -2.33 22.67 13.43
C HIS A 37 -1.14 23.51 13.93
N GLY A 38 -1.06 24.79 13.57
CA GLY A 38 0.00 25.69 14.02
C GLY A 38 1.31 25.60 13.21
N GLY A 39 1.28 24.97 12.04
CA GLY A 39 2.42 24.93 11.12
C GLY A 39 2.81 26.30 10.61
N LYS A 40 4.09 26.66 10.73
CA LYS A 40 4.64 27.94 10.25
C LYS A 40 5.03 27.86 8.76
N ASP A 41 5.04 29.00 8.09
CA ASP A 41 5.46 29.14 6.68
C ASP A 41 6.98 29.29 6.56
N THR A 42 7.73 28.36 7.15
CA THR A 42 9.20 28.39 7.17
C THR A 42 9.80 27.22 6.41
N ILE A 43 11.06 27.35 6.00
CA ILE A 43 11.77 26.31 5.25
C ILE A 43 11.81 24.98 6.04
N GLU A 44 11.92 25.04 7.37
CA GLU A 44 11.96 23.89 8.27
C GLU A 44 10.63 23.12 8.35
N ASN A 45 9.53 23.74 7.90
CA ASN A 45 8.21 23.10 7.83
C ASN A 45 7.79 22.76 6.40
N THR A 46 8.67 22.94 5.41
CA THR A 46 8.38 22.61 4.01
C THR A 46 8.84 21.20 3.66
N ALA A 47 8.17 20.56 2.70
CA ALA A 47 8.66 19.39 1.99
C ALA A 47 8.30 19.52 0.49
N PRO A 48 9.27 19.60 -0.42
CA PRO A 48 9.01 19.51 -1.86
C PRO A 48 8.51 18.11 -2.25
N LEU A 49 7.26 17.99 -2.70
CA LEU A 49 6.62 16.73 -3.08
C LEU A 49 6.06 16.82 -4.50
N CYS A 50 6.15 15.74 -5.29
CA CYS A 50 5.38 15.64 -6.53
C CYS A 50 3.89 15.47 -6.19
N ALA A 51 2.99 15.78 -7.13
CA ALA A 51 1.54 15.69 -6.92
C ALA A 51 1.11 14.33 -6.34
N SER A 52 1.67 13.22 -6.85
CA SER A 52 1.39 11.87 -6.34
C SER A 52 1.78 11.68 -4.88
N CYS A 53 3.03 11.99 -4.51
CA CYS A 53 3.47 11.85 -3.12
C CYS A 53 2.77 12.83 -2.18
N HIS A 54 2.41 14.02 -2.67
CA HIS A 54 1.65 15.02 -1.95
C HIS A 54 0.29 14.45 -1.53
N ASP A 55 -0.45 13.88 -2.47
CA ASP A 55 -1.79 13.33 -2.24
C ASP A 55 -1.75 12.05 -1.38
N LEU A 56 -0.74 11.20 -1.60
CA LEU A 56 -0.61 9.92 -0.89
C LEU A 56 -0.17 10.06 0.56
N TYR A 57 0.76 10.99 0.84
CA TYR A 57 1.46 11.02 2.12
C TYR A 57 1.36 12.35 2.86
N GLY A 58 1.20 13.47 2.15
CA GLY A 58 1.26 14.80 2.75
C GLY A 58 0.21 15.02 3.83
N GLY A 59 -1.03 14.55 3.59
CA GLY A 59 -2.11 14.69 4.56
C GLY A 59 -1.99 13.80 5.81
N ASN A 60 -1.09 12.80 5.83
CA ASN A 60 -1.07 11.78 6.87
C ASN A 60 -0.24 12.23 8.12
N PRO A 61 -0.89 12.43 9.30
CA PRO A 61 -0.19 12.88 10.51
C PRO A 61 0.92 11.94 10.99
N GLU A 62 0.76 10.62 10.81
CA GLU A 62 1.72 9.60 11.26
C GLU A 62 3.01 9.63 10.41
N LYS A 63 2.92 10.14 9.17
CA LYS A 63 4.04 10.20 8.23
C LYS A 63 4.87 11.48 8.34
N ARG A 64 4.43 12.48 9.11
CA ARG A 64 5.13 13.77 9.25
C ARG A 64 6.58 13.65 9.67
N LYS A 65 6.87 12.78 10.65
CA LYS A 65 8.25 12.50 11.11
C LYS A 65 9.08 11.91 9.97
N GLN A 66 8.56 10.88 9.31
CA GLN A 66 9.24 10.21 8.21
C GLN A 66 9.50 11.15 7.02
N ILE A 67 8.51 11.98 6.64
CA ILE A 67 8.66 13.00 5.59
C ILE A 67 9.77 13.98 5.93
N ARG A 68 9.85 14.42 7.19
CA ARG A 68 10.92 15.31 7.67
C ARG A 68 12.29 14.66 7.56
N GLU A 69 12.44 13.44 8.05
CA GLU A 69 13.71 12.69 7.99
C GLU A 69 14.17 12.46 6.54
N MET A 70 13.26 12.07 5.65
CA MET A 70 13.55 11.91 4.23
C MET A 70 13.97 13.22 3.56
N ARG A 71 13.29 14.33 3.87
CA ARG A 71 13.66 15.66 3.39
C ARG A 71 15.03 16.07 3.86
N ASP A 72 15.31 15.96 5.16
CA ASP A 72 16.57 16.42 5.74
C ASP A 72 17.74 15.65 5.14
N HIS A 73 17.61 14.34 5.01
CA HIS A 73 18.58 13.50 4.32
C HIS A 73 18.77 13.89 2.85
N TRP A 74 17.68 14.15 2.12
CA TRP A 74 17.77 14.57 0.71
C TRP A 74 18.48 15.92 0.55
N PHE A 75 18.17 16.89 1.41
CA PHE A 75 18.83 18.19 1.41
C PHE A 75 20.33 18.06 1.67
N GLU A 76 20.73 17.25 2.66
CA GLU A 76 22.14 16.99 2.95
C GLU A 76 22.86 16.36 1.74
N LEU A 77 22.25 15.37 1.09
CA LEU A 77 22.81 14.74 -0.11
C LEU A 77 22.99 15.75 -1.26
N MET A 78 22.02 16.63 -1.48
CA MET A 78 22.09 17.64 -2.55
C MET A 78 23.12 18.72 -2.23
N GLU A 79 23.28 19.09 -0.97
CA GLU A 79 24.33 20.01 -0.52
C GLU A 79 25.72 19.43 -0.76
N LYS A 80 25.97 18.18 -0.34
CA LYS A 80 27.22 17.45 -0.62
C LYS A 80 27.52 17.37 -2.13
N ARG A 81 26.50 17.14 -2.94
CA ARG A 81 26.62 17.14 -4.40
C ARG A 81 26.96 18.53 -4.96
N SER A 82 26.35 19.59 -4.43
CA SER A 82 26.63 20.97 -4.82
C SER A 82 28.06 21.39 -4.44
N ASN A 83 28.59 20.85 -3.35
CA ASN A 83 29.94 21.13 -2.85
C ASN A 83 31.03 20.31 -3.56
N GLY A 84 30.65 19.41 -4.48
CA GLY A 84 31.58 18.54 -5.19
C GLY A 84 32.11 17.36 -4.37
N GLU A 85 31.56 17.12 -3.18
CA GLU A 85 31.88 15.94 -2.35
C GLU A 85 31.30 14.65 -2.97
N ILE A 86 30.27 14.78 -3.79
CA ILE A 86 29.66 13.70 -4.58
C ILE A 86 29.74 14.09 -6.05
N ASN A 87 30.12 13.14 -6.91
CA ASN A 87 30.35 13.38 -8.33
C ASN A 87 29.10 13.93 -9.04
N ILE A 88 29.22 15.14 -9.60
CA ILE A 88 28.14 15.88 -10.28
C ILE A 88 27.67 15.15 -11.55
N LEU A 89 28.56 14.39 -12.20
CA LEU A 89 28.30 13.65 -13.44
C LEU A 89 27.63 12.30 -13.21
N GLU A 90 27.58 11.79 -11.97
CA GLU A 90 26.78 10.60 -11.68
C GLU A 90 25.30 11.00 -11.74
N PRO A 91 24.53 10.58 -12.76
CA PRO A 91 23.12 10.91 -12.80
C PRO A 91 22.48 10.47 -11.49
N ILE A 92 21.64 11.32 -10.87
CA ILE A 92 20.77 10.86 -9.80
C ILE A 92 19.96 9.72 -10.44
N PRO A 93 20.25 8.45 -10.12
CA PRO A 93 19.51 7.38 -10.76
C PRO A 93 18.07 7.59 -10.31
N ASN A 94 17.10 7.53 -11.23
CA ASN A 94 15.74 7.26 -10.82
C ASN A 94 15.83 6.03 -9.93
N ASN A 95 15.53 6.19 -8.64
CA ASN A 95 15.61 5.06 -7.74
C ASN A 95 14.56 4.07 -8.22
N LYS A 96 15.02 2.99 -8.84
CA LYS A 96 14.18 1.90 -9.36
C LYS A 96 13.32 1.27 -8.23
N HIS A 97 13.62 1.61 -6.97
CA HIS A 97 12.93 1.21 -5.76
C HIS A 97 11.89 2.21 -5.23
N TYR A 98 11.50 3.29 -5.95
CA TYR A 98 10.29 4.10 -5.64
C TYR A 98 8.98 3.40 -6.01
N LYS A 99 8.87 2.21 -5.42
CA LYS A 99 7.69 1.39 -5.30
C LYS A 99 6.61 2.14 -4.52
N ASN A 100 5.55 2.58 -5.21
CA ASN A 100 4.15 2.75 -4.74
C ASN A 100 3.30 3.62 -5.68
N MET A 101 3.83 4.07 -6.82
CA MET A 101 3.00 4.66 -7.87
C MET A 101 2.24 3.56 -8.63
N LEU A 102 0.90 3.64 -8.61
CA LEU A 102 0.03 2.88 -9.50
C LEU A 102 0.39 3.22 -10.96
N LYS A 103 1.13 2.34 -11.64
CA LYS A 103 1.47 2.52 -13.07
C LYS A 103 0.17 2.62 -13.89
N ASN A 104 0.18 3.41 -14.98
CA ASN A 104 -1.00 3.61 -15.84
C ASN A 104 -1.57 2.31 -16.43
N LYS A 105 -0.73 1.28 -16.59
CA LYS A 105 -1.17 -0.05 -16.98
C LYS A 105 -1.54 -0.84 -15.73
N GLY A 106 -2.74 -1.40 -15.75
CA GLY A 106 -3.21 -2.36 -14.76
C GLY A 106 -2.80 -3.77 -15.11
N ILE A 107 -2.68 -4.61 -14.08
CA ILE A 107 -2.61 -6.06 -14.24
C ILE A 107 -3.99 -6.65 -13.92
N ALA A 108 -4.43 -7.55 -14.79
CA ALA A 108 -5.60 -8.37 -14.54
C ALA A 108 -5.15 -9.61 -13.77
N ILE A 109 -5.81 -9.88 -12.65
CA ILE A 109 -5.79 -11.16 -11.96
C ILE A 109 -7.12 -11.81 -12.30
N TYR A 110 -7.08 -13.00 -12.88
CA TYR A 110 -8.28 -13.72 -13.29
C TYR A 110 -8.28 -15.10 -12.63
N HIS A 111 -9.43 -15.48 -12.08
CA HIS A 111 -9.69 -16.84 -11.60
C HIS A 111 -11.13 -17.25 -11.91
N SER A 112 -11.32 -18.44 -12.47
CA SER A 112 -12.63 -19.09 -12.56
C SER A 112 -12.65 -20.19 -11.53
N VAL A 113 -13.52 -20.07 -10.52
CA VAL A 113 -13.71 -21.09 -9.49
C VAL A 113 -14.48 -22.24 -10.12
N TYR A 114 -13.82 -23.39 -10.23
CA TYR A 114 -14.43 -24.61 -10.74
C TYR A 114 -15.24 -25.32 -9.65
N LYS A 115 -16.23 -26.10 -10.07
CA LYS A 115 -17.15 -26.89 -9.22
C LYS A 115 -16.49 -27.76 -8.13
N HIS A 116 -15.23 -28.14 -8.30
CA HIS A 116 -14.50 -29.00 -7.37
C HIS A 116 -13.67 -28.22 -6.34
N GLU A 117 -13.60 -26.90 -6.45
CA GLU A 117 -12.90 -26.03 -5.50
C GLU A 117 -13.84 -25.68 -4.35
N ASP A 118 -13.36 -25.86 -3.11
CA ASP A 118 -14.03 -25.31 -1.94
C ASP A 118 -13.55 -23.87 -1.65
N PHE A 119 -14.09 -23.27 -0.58
CA PHE A 119 -13.64 -21.97 -0.11
C PHE A 119 -12.12 -21.90 0.12
N THR A 120 -11.56 -22.91 0.78
CA THR A 120 -10.15 -22.95 1.18
C THR A 120 -9.24 -23.03 -0.04
N GLU A 121 -9.54 -23.90 -1.01
CA GLU A 121 -8.79 -23.99 -2.26
C GLU A 121 -8.82 -22.66 -3.01
N SER A 122 -10.02 -22.10 -3.22
CA SER A 122 -10.22 -20.85 -3.93
C SER A 122 -9.49 -19.67 -3.26
N ALA A 123 -9.61 -19.55 -1.93
CA ALA A 123 -8.94 -18.50 -1.17
C ALA A 123 -7.41 -18.57 -1.29
N ASN A 124 -6.85 -19.79 -1.23
CA ASN A 124 -5.42 -20.01 -1.42
C ASN A 124 -4.96 -19.66 -2.84
N ILE A 125 -5.74 -20.00 -3.86
CA ILE A 125 -5.43 -19.65 -5.25
C ILE A 125 -5.41 -18.13 -5.43
N LEU A 126 -6.45 -17.44 -4.95
CA LEU A 126 -6.55 -15.98 -5.05
C LEU A 126 -5.38 -15.28 -4.34
N VAL A 127 -4.99 -15.73 -3.15
CA VAL A 127 -3.84 -15.16 -2.44
C VAL A 127 -2.53 -15.44 -3.18
N LYS A 128 -2.33 -16.65 -3.71
CA LYS A 128 -1.13 -16.97 -4.50
C LYS A 128 -1.05 -16.11 -5.77
N LEU A 129 -2.16 -15.91 -6.46
CA LEU A 129 -2.22 -15.02 -7.62
C LEU A 129 -1.90 -13.58 -7.25
N LEU A 130 -2.44 -13.08 -6.13
CA LEU A 130 -2.15 -11.75 -5.60
C LEU A 130 -0.67 -11.59 -5.21
N GLN A 131 -0.09 -12.57 -4.51
CA GLN A 131 1.33 -12.60 -4.14
C GLN A 131 2.22 -12.60 -5.38
N ASN A 132 1.88 -13.42 -6.38
CA ASN A 132 2.60 -13.50 -7.65
C ASN A 132 2.54 -12.14 -8.38
N ALA A 133 1.35 -11.56 -8.50
CA ALA A 133 1.12 -10.25 -9.08
C ALA A 133 1.95 -9.14 -8.38
N GLN A 134 1.99 -9.13 -7.04
CA GLN A 134 2.82 -8.20 -6.27
C GLN A 134 4.32 -8.43 -6.47
N SER A 135 4.76 -9.67 -6.61
CA SER A 135 6.15 -10.04 -6.84
C SER A 135 6.63 -9.59 -8.22
N GLN A 136 5.89 -9.96 -9.28
CA GLN A 136 6.26 -9.66 -10.67
C GLN A 136 6.04 -8.21 -11.07
N PHE A 137 4.93 -7.62 -10.61
CA PHE A 137 4.46 -6.30 -11.04
C PHE A 137 4.20 -5.39 -9.83
N PRO A 138 5.25 -5.06 -9.07
CA PRO A 138 5.07 -4.23 -7.90
C PRO A 138 4.49 -2.87 -8.27
N ASN A 139 3.53 -2.42 -7.45
CA ASN A 139 2.79 -1.15 -7.60
C ASN A 139 1.99 -0.99 -8.88
N GLN A 140 1.75 -2.02 -9.68
CA GLN A 140 0.75 -1.91 -10.74
C GLN A 140 -0.65 -2.03 -10.16
N LYS A 141 -1.62 -1.31 -10.75
CA LYS A 141 -3.03 -1.41 -10.36
C LYS A 141 -3.48 -2.84 -10.55
N ARG A 142 -4.12 -3.44 -9.54
CA ARG A 142 -4.60 -4.82 -9.62
C ARG A 142 -6.10 -4.84 -9.79
N PHE A 143 -6.55 -5.50 -10.84
CA PHE A 143 -7.97 -5.71 -11.13
C PHE A 143 -8.23 -7.20 -11.00
N LEU A 144 -9.04 -7.61 -10.02
CA LEU A 144 -9.47 -8.99 -9.88
C LEU A 144 -10.74 -9.20 -10.71
N TYR A 145 -10.75 -10.27 -11.49
CA TYR A 145 -11.90 -10.80 -12.18
C TYR A 145 -12.11 -12.23 -11.68
N LEU A 146 -13.25 -12.44 -11.04
CA LEU A 146 -13.64 -13.72 -10.46
C LEU A 146 -14.89 -14.21 -11.17
N ASP A 147 -14.84 -15.44 -11.68
CA ASP A 147 -16.00 -16.18 -12.16
C ASP A 147 -16.21 -17.42 -11.28
N ILE A 148 -17.45 -17.90 -11.17
CA ILE A 148 -17.80 -19.03 -10.29
C ILE A 148 -18.76 -19.98 -11.00
N GLU A 149 -18.30 -21.21 -11.23
CA GLU A 149 -19.01 -22.25 -11.96
C GLU A 149 -19.80 -23.17 -11.03
N ASP A 150 -21.12 -23.25 -11.24
CA ASP A 150 -22.01 -24.28 -10.67
C ASP A 150 -22.02 -24.45 -9.13
N HIS A 151 -21.59 -23.42 -8.40
CA HIS A 151 -21.75 -23.32 -6.96
C HIS A 151 -23.08 -22.65 -6.61
N ARG A 152 -24.14 -23.46 -6.46
CA ARG A 152 -25.50 -22.97 -6.18
C ARG A 152 -26.17 -23.74 -5.05
N ASN A 153 -26.93 -23.03 -4.24
CA ASN A 153 -27.84 -23.60 -3.26
C ASN A 153 -29.21 -23.96 -3.88
N ASN A 154 -30.05 -24.65 -3.12
CA ASN A 154 -31.38 -25.09 -3.59
C ASN A 154 -32.33 -23.94 -3.97
N SER A 155 -32.06 -22.72 -3.49
CA SER A 155 -32.83 -21.51 -3.82
C SER A 155 -32.29 -20.79 -5.07
N GLY A 156 -31.28 -21.35 -5.74
CA GLY A 156 -30.66 -20.77 -6.94
C GLY A 156 -29.64 -19.65 -6.66
N GLY A 157 -29.38 -19.31 -5.39
CA GLY A 157 -28.29 -18.41 -4.99
C GLY A 157 -26.95 -19.14 -4.93
N PHE A 158 -25.86 -18.43 -4.64
CA PHE A 158 -24.57 -19.08 -4.34
C PHE A 158 -24.67 -19.94 -3.08
N ASP A 159 -23.90 -21.03 -3.05
CA ASP A 159 -23.72 -21.80 -1.81
C ASP A 159 -22.98 -20.95 -0.74
N HIS A 160 -22.91 -21.48 0.48
CA HIS A 160 -22.33 -20.75 1.61
C HIS A 160 -20.88 -20.33 1.34
N ASP A 161 -20.06 -21.26 0.86
CA ASP A 161 -18.64 -21.07 0.58
C ASP A 161 -18.41 -19.99 -0.48
N MET A 162 -19.14 -20.02 -1.60
CA MET A 162 -18.96 -19.03 -2.66
C MET A 162 -19.61 -17.69 -2.37
N PHE A 163 -20.58 -17.66 -1.47
CA PHE A 163 -21.08 -16.40 -0.92
C PHE A 163 -20.02 -15.76 -0.01
N GLU A 164 -19.46 -16.51 0.94
CA GLU A 164 -18.39 -16.05 1.85
C GLU A 164 -17.13 -15.63 1.09
N LEU A 165 -16.74 -16.38 0.06
CA LEU A 165 -15.59 -16.06 -0.79
C LEU A 165 -15.75 -14.67 -1.43
N GLN A 166 -16.94 -14.35 -1.91
CA GLN A 166 -17.24 -13.05 -2.54
C GLN A 166 -17.42 -11.92 -1.52
N THR A 167 -18.03 -12.17 -0.36
CA THR A 167 -18.28 -11.12 0.64
C THR A 167 -17.09 -10.94 1.58
N ASP A 168 -16.91 -11.87 2.51
CA ASP A 168 -16.05 -11.68 3.67
C ASP A 168 -14.58 -11.78 3.26
N PHE A 169 -14.29 -12.68 2.33
CA PHE A 169 -12.93 -12.84 1.84
C PHE A 169 -12.56 -11.81 0.77
N ALA A 170 -13.28 -11.73 -0.35
CA ALA A 170 -12.91 -10.81 -1.42
C ALA A 170 -13.09 -9.33 -1.00
N LEU A 171 -14.24 -8.95 -0.43
CA LEU A 171 -14.46 -7.56 0.01
C LEU A 171 -13.83 -7.26 1.37
N GLY A 172 -13.91 -8.17 2.33
CA GLY A 172 -13.40 -7.94 3.69
C GLY A 172 -11.88 -8.05 3.81
N PHE A 173 -11.25 -8.98 3.08
CA PHE A 173 -9.81 -9.23 3.17
C PHE A 173 -9.02 -8.78 1.94
N LEU A 174 -9.41 -9.19 0.73
CA LEU A 174 -8.61 -8.94 -0.49
C LEU A 174 -8.71 -7.50 -1.01
N MET A 175 -9.85 -6.84 -0.81
CA MET A 175 -10.15 -5.51 -1.37
C MET A 175 -9.03 -4.49 -1.09
N GLN A 176 -8.43 -4.53 0.10
CA GLN A 176 -7.35 -3.61 0.48
C GLN A 176 -6.11 -3.72 -0.42
N PHE A 177 -5.89 -4.84 -1.11
CA PHE A 177 -4.71 -5.08 -1.97
C PHE A 177 -5.01 -4.88 -3.46
N LEU A 178 -6.26 -4.57 -3.80
CA LEU A 178 -6.79 -4.48 -5.16
C LEU A 178 -7.32 -3.07 -5.44
N THR A 179 -7.29 -2.67 -6.71
CA THR A 179 -7.92 -1.43 -7.17
C THR A 179 -9.41 -1.64 -7.41
N THR A 180 -9.77 -2.75 -8.07
CA THR A 180 -11.16 -3.10 -8.38
C THR A 180 -11.31 -4.62 -8.31
N ILE A 181 -12.47 -5.08 -7.86
CA ILE A 181 -12.90 -6.47 -7.92
C ILE A 181 -14.16 -6.54 -8.79
N HIS A 182 -14.15 -7.45 -9.76
CA HIS A 182 -15.30 -7.87 -10.54
C HIS A 182 -15.62 -9.31 -10.18
N MET A 183 -16.85 -9.56 -9.73
CA MET A 183 -17.32 -10.88 -9.31
C MET A 183 -18.81 -11.03 -9.67
N PRO A 184 -19.38 -12.25 -9.62
CA PRO A 184 -20.77 -12.47 -10.01
C PRO A 184 -21.79 -11.65 -9.19
N LEU A 185 -21.54 -11.42 -7.90
CA LEU A 185 -22.40 -10.57 -7.06
C LEU A 185 -22.32 -9.07 -7.40
N GLY A 186 -21.27 -8.62 -8.10
CA GLY A 186 -21.12 -7.23 -8.50
C GLY A 186 -19.68 -6.79 -8.70
N SER A 187 -19.51 -5.51 -9.00
CA SER A 187 -18.21 -4.88 -9.15
C SER A 187 -18.00 -3.81 -8.08
N VAL A 188 -16.82 -3.82 -7.45
CA VAL A 188 -16.50 -2.92 -6.35
C VAL A 188 -15.14 -2.27 -6.58
N ASN A 189 -15.11 -0.94 -6.46
CA ASN A 189 -13.88 -0.15 -6.50
C ASN A 189 -13.36 0.09 -5.09
N ASN A 190 -12.04 0.05 -4.93
CA ASN A 190 -11.40 0.46 -3.69
C ASN A 190 -11.54 1.98 -3.53
N ASN A 191 -12.18 2.42 -2.45
CA ASN A 191 -12.25 3.84 -2.12
C ASN A 191 -10.97 4.37 -1.46
N LYS A 192 -10.01 3.49 -1.17
CA LYS A 192 -8.66 3.79 -0.70
C LYS A 192 -7.63 3.37 -1.73
N LEU A 193 -6.40 3.83 -1.55
CA LEU A 193 -5.28 3.32 -2.34
C LEU A 193 -5.05 1.84 -2.00
N GLN A 194 -4.80 1.02 -3.03
CA GLN A 194 -4.39 -0.37 -2.81
C GLN A 194 -3.10 -0.44 -1.98
N SER A 195 -3.04 -1.39 -1.04
CA SER A 195 -1.83 -1.74 -0.31
C SER A 195 -0.93 -2.64 -1.16
N ASN A 196 0.38 -2.39 -1.08
CA ASN A 196 1.40 -3.26 -1.65
C ASN A 196 2.06 -4.17 -0.59
N ASP A 197 1.62 -4.07 0.66
CA ASP A 197 2.08 -4.92 1.76
C ASP A 197 1.29 -6.24 1.77
N VAL A 198 1.45 -7.04 0.71
CA VAL A 198 0.77 -8.32 0.58
C VAL A 198 1.44 -9.34 1.52
N PRO A 199 0.68 -10.06 2.37
CA PRO A 199 1.23 -11.02 3.30
C PRO A 199 1.98 -12.15 2.57
N LYS A 200 3.15 -12.52 3.09
CA LYS A 200 3.98 -13.62 2.54
C LYS A 200 3.42 -15.00 2.87
N GLU A 201 2.73 -15.10 3.99
CA GLU A 201 2.13 -16.32 4.51
C GLU A 201 0.63 -16.10 4.66
N PHE A 202 -0.16 -17.12 4.33
CA PHE A 202 -1.61 -17.13 4.45
C PHE A 202 -2.04 -18.54 4.81
N GLU A 203 -2.90 -18.66 5.82
CA GLU A 203 -3.39 -19.94 6.32
C GLU A 203 -4.86 -19.78 6.70
N VAL A 204 -5.71 -20.68 6.20
CA VAL A 204 -7.13 -20.75 6.54
C VAL A 204 -7.32 -21.77 7.65
N PHE A 205 -8.06 -21.41 8.70
CA PHE A 205 -8.33 -22.29 9.83
C PHE A 205 -9.80 -22.69 9.82
N ARG A 206 -10.05 -24.00 9.91
CA ARG A 206 -11.42 -24.56 9.94
C ARG A 206 -12.22 -24.19 11.19
N ASN A 207 -11.55 -23.78 12.26
CA ASN A 207 -12.19 -23.33 13.49
C ASN A 207 -11.24 -22.46 14.34
N GLU A 208 -11.85 -21.72 15.26
CA GLU A 208 -11.16 -20.84 16.20
C GLU A 208 -10.15 -21.58 17.08
N LYS A 209 -10.46 -22.82 17.50
CA LYS A 209 -9.57 -23.61 18.37
C LYS A 209 -8.21 -23.88 17.71
N LEU A 210 -8.19 -24.16 16.40
CA LEU A 210 -6.96 -24.37 15.65
C LEU A 210 -6.17 -23.06 15.47
N LEU A 211 -6.85 -21.95 15.17
CA LEU A 211 -6.26 -20.62 15.09
C LEU A 211 -5.59 -20.22 16.40
N LEU A 212 -6.32 -20.30 17.52
CA LEU A 212 -5.81 -19.96 18.86
C LEU A 212 -4.63 -20.85 19.23
N LYS A 213 -4.66 -22.14 18.89
CA LYS A 213 -3.53 -23.06 19.12
C LYS A 213 -2.28 -22.61 18.35
N LYS A 214 -2.41 -22.16 17.10
CA LYS A 214 -1.30 -21.62 16.30
C LYS A 214 -0.77 -20.33 16.90
N ILE A 215 -1.65 -19.37 17.20
CA ILE A 215 -1.28 -18.06 17.77
C ILE A 215 -0.56 -18.23 19.11
N ARG A 216 -1.02 -19.13 20.00
CA ARG A 216 -0.33 -19.46 21.26
C ARG A 216 1.06 -20.06 21.05
N LYS A 217 1.25 -20.85 20.00
CA LYS A 217 2.57 -21.39 19.67
C LYS A 217 3.52 -20.27 19.22
N GLU A 218 3.01 -19.32 18.43
CA GLU A 218 3.78 -18.19 17.92
C GLU A 218 4.08 -17.12 18.97
N SER A 219 3.20 -16.90 19.95
CA SER A 219 3.45 -15.96 21.06
C SER A 219 4.67 -16.31 21.90
N LYS A 220 5.14 -17.57 21.83
CA LYS A 220 6.39 -18.01 22.50
C LYS A 220 7.65 -17.49 21.84
N SER A 221 7.59 -17.09 20.57
CA SER A 221 8.75 -16.64 19.78
C SER A 221 8.56 -15.27 19.11
N LYS A 222 7.34 -14.73 19.07
CA LYS A 222 7.01 -13.42 18.49
C LYS A 222 6.63 -12.40 19.58
N HIS A 223 6.62 -11.13 19.21
CA HIS A 223 6.45 -9.99 20.12
C HIS A 223 4.97 -9.70 20.48
N PHE A 224 4.23 -10.71 20.95
CA PHE A 224 2.87 -10.54 21.47
C PHE A 224 2.52 -11.61 22.51
N ILE A 225 1.56 -11.30 23.39
CA ILE A 225 1.04 -12.20 24.43
C ILE A 225 -0.46 -12.42 24.16
N LEU A 226 -0.91 -13.67 24.21
CA LEU A 226 -2.33 -14.01 24.04
C LEU A 226 -2.97 -14.21 25.41
N TYR A 227 -3.99 -13.42 25.73
CA TYR A 227 -4.80 -13.60 26.93
C TYR A 227 -6.09 -14.37 26.62
N PRO A 228 -6.57 -15.24 27.54
CA PRO A 228 -5.91 -15.65 28.78
C PRO A 228 -4.72 -16.57 28.50
N ASN A 229 -3.66 -16.44 29.32
CA ASN A 229 -2.41 -17.19 29.18
C ASN A 229 -2.58 -18.71 29.40
N GLU A 230 -3.70 -19.12 30.01
CA GLU A 230 -4.32 -20.44 30.04
C GLU A 230 -5.64 -20.25 30.84
N VAL A 231 -6.68 -21.02 30.53
CA VAL A 231 -7.78 -21.26 31.49
C VAL A 231 -7.50 -22.67 31.99
N ASP A 232 -7.58 -22.87 33.31
CA ASP A 232 -7.43 -24.17 33.99
C ASP A 232 -8.06 -25.35 33.21
#